data_AF-A0A9D0VEC8-F1
#
_entry.id   AF-A0A9D0VEC8-F1
#
_cell.length_a   1.000
_cell.length_b   1.000
_cell.length_c   1.000
_cell.angle_alpha   90.00
_cell.angle_beta   90.00
_cell.angle_gamma   90.00
#
_symmetry.space_group_name_H-M   'P 1'
#
loop_
_entity.id
_entity.type
_entity.pdbx_description
1 polymer ?
#
loop_
_entity_poly.entity_id
_entity_poly.type
_entity_poly.pdbx_seq_one_letter_code
_entity_poly.pdbx_strand_id
1 'polypeptide(L)'
;MIWIWLAVASTHASDQEAYLTCLAYQQPAYDPDDPLAEDCTWTIGNHEAVRRLRLALSGKLALWIEDLEGDQALAELLHPELSSGWPEFDAHRPGPDLAYVSEWMEARIAPLRVRQARQMLAQVIYEEARDGIVPSYGEPIRWSRDFRRRHPLPKATRLLLTLSWGRSSYTLRTDREEILIDWLLARSDHSVTLEALFRQAYRACDGDVYLALLTAENVLSRYLFDPDRERIELILRLHPLIHTWEDRGDQFGAWYHLFGMMLYTYAEGGLAGRVAASAESFGSHVSNPPGMIEHQEDHINRIGAALGGFLRRFVRQQRWLEHTDDPGALWLYSYATPNPFEPGQPTPILRLP
;
A
#
# COMPACT_ATOMS: atom_id res chain seq x y z
N MET A 1 -6.43 8.08 -5.90
CA MET A 1 -5.43 9.13 -5.47
C MET A 1 -5.36 10.46 -6.28
N ILE A 2 -6.10 10.68 -7.37
CA ILE A 2 -5.86 11.77 -8.36
C ILE A 2 -6.02 13.24 -7.86
N TRP A 3 -6.68 13.51 -6.72
CA TRP A 3 -6.97 14.90 -6.30
C TRP A 3 -6.04 15.49 -5.26
N ILE A 4 -5.20 14.66 -4.64
CA ILE A 4 -4.02 15.14 -3.88
C ILE A 4 -3.10 15.98 -4.79
N TRP A 5 -3.22 15.83 -6.10
CA TRP A 5 -2.40 16.42 -7.14
C TRP A 5 -2.71 17.90 -7.37
N LEU A 6 -3.95 18.32 -7.14
CA LEU A 6 -4.35 19.73 -7.14
C LEU A 6 -3.71 20.52 -5.98
N ALA A 7 -3.43 19.85 -4.87
CA ALA A 7 -2.73 20.46 -3.74
C ALA A 7 -1.22 20.59 -3.99
N VAL A 8 -0.66 19.88 -4.98
CA VAL A 8 0.79 19.76 -5.19
C VAL A 8 1.28 20.48 -6.44
N ALA A 9 0.39 20.78 -7.39
CA ALA A 9 0.75 21.47 -8.63
C ALA A 9 1.52 22.78 -8.39
N SER A 10 2.79 22.78 -8.79
CA SER A 10 3.59 23.98 -9.05
C SER A 10 3.64 24.22 -10.56
N THR A 11 3.86 25.48 -10.97
CA THR A 11 3.92 25.87 -12.39
C THR A 11 5.31 25.66 -13.00
N HIS A 12 6.25 25.08 -12.28
CA HIS A 12 7.58 24.80 -12.80
C HIS A 12 7.62 23.40 -13.39
N ALA A 13 7.73 23.32 -14.72
CA ALA A 13 8.19 22.11 -15.37
C ALA A 13 9.60 21.81 -14.84
N SER A 14 9.76 20.69 -14.15
CA SER A 14 11.11 20.20 -13.83
C SER A 14 11.82 19.81 -15.13
N ASP A 15 13.14 19.90 -15.11
CA ASP A 15 13.99 19.40 -16.16
C ASP A 15 13.71 17.91 -16.44
N GLN A 16 13.55 17.55 -17.71
CA GLN A 16 13.27 16.16 -18.12
C GLN A 16 14.37 15.23 -17.66
N GLU A 17 15.63 15.67 -17.70
CA GLU A 17 16.79 14.88 -17.25
C GLU A 17 16.72 14.58 -15.75
N ALA A 18 16.41 15.60 -14.94
CA ALA A 18 16.24 15.44 -13.49
C ALA A 18 15.06 14.52 -13.16
N TYR A 19 13.96 14.59 -13.92
CA TYR A 19 12.81 13.71 -13.75
C TYR A 19 13.16 12.25 -14.08
N LEU A 20 13.83 11.98 -15.20
CA LEU A 20 14.26 10.63 -15.58
C LEU A 20 15.27 10.06 -14.57
N THR A 21 16.24 10.87 -14.12
CA THR A 21 17.16 10.48 -13.03
C THR A 21 16.37 10.03 -11.79
N CYS A 22 15.35 10.79 -11.41
CA CYS A 22 14.54 10.48 -10.24
C CYS A 22 13.56 9.31 -10.42
N LEU A 23 13.09 9.05 -11.65
CA LEU A 23 12.34 7.84 -11.95
C LEU A 23 13.21 6.58 -11.82
N ALA A 24 14.47 6.64 -12.21
CA ALA A 24 15.41 5.52 -12.04
C ALA A 24 15.82 5.30 -10.59
N TYR A 25 15.84 6.36 -9.77
CA TYR A 25 16.30 6.29 -8.38
C TYR A 25 15.51 5.29 -7.53
N GLN A 26 16.26 4.36 -6.92
CA GLN A 26 15.82 3.48 -5.86
C GLN A 26 16.68 3.68 -4.62
N GLN A 27 16.03 3.94 -3.50
CA GLN A 27 16.69 4.08 -2.22
C GLN A 27 17.25 2.71 -1.77
N PRO A 28 18.55 2.62 -1.41
CA PRO A 28 19.16 1.34 -1.07
C PRO A 28 18.81 0.85 0.34
N ALA A 29 18.52 1.76 1.27
CA ALA A 29 18.20 1.44 2.66
C ALA A 29 17.32 2.55 3.27
N TYR A 30 16.64 2.27 4.38
CA TYR A 30 15.81 3.27 5.04
C TYR A 30 16.65 4.41 5.61
N ASP A 31 16.65 5.53 4.89
CA ASP A 31 17.21 6.79 5.37
C ASP A 31 16.13 7.89 5.30
N PRO A 32 15.61 8.33 6.46
CA PRO A 32 14.56 9.34 6.50
C PRO A 32 15.03 10.73 6.07
N ASP A 33 16.35 10.97 6.04
CA ASP A 33 16.96 12.25 5.67
C ASP A 33 17.72 12.18 4.33
N ASP A 34 17.53 11.12 3.53
CA ASP A 34 18.15 10.98 2.21
C ASP A 34 17.75 12.15 1.29
N PRO A 35 18.67 13.07 0.96
CA PRO A 35 18.34 14.26 0.20
C PRO A 35 17.94 13.95 -1.24
N LEU A 36 18.46 12.87 -1.82
CA LEU A 36 18.12 12.45 -3.18
C LEU A 36 16.71 11.84 -3.21
N ALA A 37 16.36 11.02 -2.23
CA ALA A 37 14.99 10.51 -2.10
C ALA A 37 13.97 11.64 -1.93
N GLU A 38 14.31 12.68 -1.17
CA GLU A 38 13.48 13.87 -1.00
C GLU A 38 13.30 14.65 -2.30
N ASP A 39 14.42 14.97 -2.97
CA ASP A 39 14.42 15.72 -4.21
C ASP A 39 13.70 14.93 -5.32
N CYS A 40 13.82 13.61 -5.35
CA CYS A 40 13.12 12.77 -6.32
C CYS A 40 11.64 12.61 -6.02
N THR A 41 11.25 12.45 -4.76
CA THR A 41 9.82 12.48 -4.37
C THR A 41 9.18 13.79 -4.79
N TRP A 42 9.87 14.91 -4.58
CA TRP A 42 9.39 16.24 -4.97
C TRP A 42 9.37 16.44 -6.48
N THR A 43 10.44 16.04 -7.19
CA THR A 43 10.58 16.20 -8.63
C THR A 43 9.54 15.39 -9.37
N ILE A 44 9.36 14.10 -9.05
CA ILE A 44 8.30 13.27 -9.64
C ILE A 44 6.92 13.85 -9.31
N GLY A 45 6.74 14.32 -8.07
CA GLY A 45 5.47 14.88 -7.62
C GLY A 45 5.06 16.17 -8.32
N ASN A 46 6.03 16.96 -8.77
CA ASN A 46 5.78 18.20 -9.52
C ASN A 46 5.82 17.99 -11.03
N HIS A 47 6.67 17.08 -11.50
CA HIS A 47 6.81 16.79 -12.92
C HIS A 47 5.47 16.34 -13.47
N GLU A 48 4.95 17.10 -14.42
CA GLU A 48 3.70 16.83 -15.11
C GLU A 48 2.45 16.79 -14.23
N ALA A 49 2.47 17.23 -12.97
CA ALA A 49 1.28 17.23 -12.10
C ALA A 49 0.06 17.91 -12.77
N VAL A 50 0.31 18.99 -13.52
CA VAL A 50 -0.73 19.71 -14.28
C VAL A 50 -1.18 18.95 -15.54
N ARG A 51 -0.25 18.35 -16.31
CA ARG A 51 -0.61 17.55 -17.49
C ARG A 51 -1.36 16.29 -17.08
N ARG A 52 -0.88 15.60 -16.05
CA ARG A 52 -1.50 14.40 -15.48
C ARG A 52 -2.90 14.70 -14.97
N LEU A 53 -3.09 15.80 -14.24
CA LEU A 53 -4.43 16.26 -13.86
C LEU A 53 -5.31 16.50 -15.09
N ARG A 54 -4.81 17.15 -16.15
CA ARG A 54 -5.57 17.35 -17.40
C ARG A 54 -5.92 16.03 -18.10
N LEU A 55 -4.99 15.07 -18.15
CA LEU A 55 -5.23 13.75 -18.75
C LEU A 55 -6.28 12.98 -17.95
N ALA A 56 -6.18 12.96 -16.63
CA ALA A 56 -7.18 12.35 -15.75
C ALA A 56 -8.56 13.00 -15.91
N LEU A 57 -8.65 14.34 -15.87
CA LEU A 57 -9.91 15.07 -16.06
C LEU A 57 -10.51 14.93 -17.47
N SER A 58 -9.71 14.50 -18.45
CA SER A 58 -10.18 14.26 -19.82
C SER A 58 -10.43 12.78 -20.13
N GLY A 59 -10.39 11.90 -19.12
CA GLY A 59 -10.61 10.46 -19.29
C GLY A 59 -9.52 9.75 -20.09
N LYS A 60 -8.30 10.33 -20.14
CA LYS A 60 -7.15 9.83 -20.91
C LYS A 60 -6.11 9.16 -20.00
N LEU A 61 -6.56 8.41 -19.00
CA LEU A 61 -5.67 7.76 -18.04
C LEU A 61 -4.71 6.76 -18.69
N ALA A 62 -5.17 5.99 -19.70
CA ALA A 62 -4.35 5.02 -20.40
C ALA A 62 -3.13 5.64 -21.10
N LEU A 63 -3.30 6.81 -21.73
CA LEU A 63 -2.18 7.53 -22.35
C LEU A 63 -1.14 7.97 -21.32
N TRP A 64 -1.59 8.34 -20.11
CA TRP A 64 -0.67 8.69 -19.05
C TRP A 64 0.13 7.48 -18.55
N ILE A 65 -0.52 6.32 -18.43
CA ILE A 65 0.17 5.07 -18.04
C ILE A 65 1.23 4.71 -19.08
N GLU A 66 0.88 4.75 -20.37
CA GLU A 66 1.80 4.50 -21.48
C GLU A 66 3.00 5.49 -21.47
N ASP A 67 2.75 6.78 -21.25
CA ASP A 67 3.80 7.80 -21.10
C ASP A 67 4.72 7.47 -19.91
N LEU A 68 4.14 7.09 -18.76
CA LEU A 68 4.89 6.79 -17.54
C LEU A 68 5.76 5.52 -17.70
N GLU A 69 5.24 4.48 -18.35
CA GLU A 69 5.99 3.27 -18.68
C GLU A 69 7.16 3.58 -19.61
N GLY A 70 6.93 4.39 -20.65
CA GLY A 70 7.97 4.86 -21.55
C GLY A 70 9.06 5.67 -20.85
N ASP A 71 8.67 6.59 -19.98
CA ASP A 71 9.60 7.38 -19.17
C ASP A 71 10.40 6.50 -18.18
N GLN A 72 9.76 5.51 -17.55
CA GLN A 72 10.42 4.59 -16.62
C GLN A 72 11.45 3.72 -17.35
N ALA A 73 11.08 3.13 -18.50
CA ALA A 73 12.00 2.34 -19.32
C ALA A 73 13.19 3.18 -19.81
N LEU A 74 12.93 4.43 -20.21
CA LEU A 74 13.99 5.36 -20.61
C LEU A 74 14.89 5.73 -19.42
N ALA A 75 14.32 5.97 -18.25
CA ALA A 75 15.08 6.28 -17.03
C ALA A 75 16.03 5.13 -16.65
N GLU A 76 15.54 3.88 -16.67
CA GLU A 76 16.35 2.68 -16.40
C GLU A 76 17.46 2.46 -17.42
N LEU A 77 17.19 2.78 -18.70
CA LEU A 77 18.21 2.72 -19.76
C LEU A 77 19.32 3.76 -19.55
N LEU A 78 18.95 4.98 -19.12
CA LEU A 78 19.88 6.09 -18.95
C LEU A 78 20.66 6.04 -17.63
N HIS A 79 20.07 5.47 -16.59
CA HIS A 79 20.63 5.45 -15.23
C HIS A 79 20.57 4.04 -14.59
N PRO A 80 21.17 3.01 -15.21
CA PRO A 80 21.14 1.64 -14.69
C PRO A 80 21.83 1.49 -13.32
N GLU A 81 22.72 2.41 -12.96
CA GLU A 81 23.36 2.46 -11.65
C GLU A 81 22.38 2.80 -10.52
N LEU A 82 21.30 3.53 -10.82
CA LEU A 82 20.30 3.97 -9.86
C LEU A 82 19.16 2.97 -9.66
N SER A 83 18.98 2.02 -10.60
CA SER A 83 17.88 1.04 -10.61
C SER A 83 18.20 -0.27 -9.87
N SER A 84 19.41 -0.41 -9.32
CA SER A 84 19.97 -1.67 -8.80
C SER A 84 19.55 -2.06 -7.37
N GLY A 85 18.60 -1.35 -6.76
CA GLY A 85 18.33 -1.45 -5.33
C GLY A 85 17.63 -2.75 -4.91
N TRP A 86 16.63 -3.18 -5.66
CA TRP A 86 15.78 -4.31 -5.30
C TRP A 86 16.19 -5.60 -6.00
N PRO A 87 16.18 -6.76 -5.32
CA PRO A 87 16.29 -8.04 -6.00
C PRO A 87 15.11 -8.25 -6.95
N GLU A 88 15.37 -8.84 -8.12
CA GLU A 88 14.35 -9.30 -9.06
C GLU A 88 13.59 -10.48 -8.44
N PHE A 89 12.40 -10.21 -7.92
CA PHE A 89 11.43 -11.21 -7.42
C PHE A 89 10.24 -11.39 -8.37
N ASP A 90 10.37 -10.87 -9.58
CA ASP A 90 9.43 -10.84 -10.70
C ASP A 90 9.42 -12.16 -11.49
N ALA A 91 9.65 -13.30 -10.81
CA ALA A 91 9.52 -14.59 -11.46
C ALA A 91 8.07 -14.79 -11.92
N HIS A 92 7.83 -14.55 -13.21
CA HIS A 92 6.56 -14.78 -13.87
C HIS A 92 6.40 -16.29 -14.08
N ARG A 93 5.33 -16.87 -13.52
CA ARG A 93 5.07 -18.30 -13.75
C ARG A 93 4.43 -18.52 -15.12
N PRO A 94 4.86 -19.54 -15.89
CA PRO A 94 4.11 -19.99 -17.06
C PRO A 94 2.85 -20.73 -16.58
N GLY A 95 1.76 -20.01 -16.39
CA GLY A 95 0.46 -20.51 -15.92
C GLY A 95 -0.67 -19.76 -16.62
N PRO A 96 -1.88 -20.35 -16.72
CA PRO A 96 -2.93 -19.77 -17.54
C PRO A 96 -3.26 -18.38 -17.04
N ASP A 97 -3.65 -17.49 -17.95
CA ASP A 97 -4.24 -16.19 -17.63
C ASP A 97 -5.14 -16.36 -16.41
N LEU A 98 -4.84 -15.69 -15.29
CA LEU A 98 -5.88 -15.39 -14.32
C LEU A 98 -6.97 -14.76 -15.18
N ALA A 99 -8.11 -15.46 -15.31
CA ALA A 99 -9.05 -15.22 -16.38
C ALA A 99 -9.24 -13.71 -16.51
N TYR A 100 -8.86 -13.13 -17.66
CA TYR A 100 -8.98 -11.70 -17.87
C TYR A 100 -10.43 -11.34 -17.62
N VAL A 101 -10.68 -10.59 -16.55
CA VAL A 101 -12.04 -10.22 -16.21
C VAL A 101 -12.27 -8.78 -16.62
N SER A 102 -13.05 -8.66 -17.69
CA SER A 102 -13.59 -7.40 -18.14
C SER A 102 -14.38 -6.75 -17.01
N GLU A 103 -14.11 -5.46 -16.84
CA GLU A 103 -14.64 -4.48 -15.90
C GLU A 103 -16.13 -4.64 -15.52
N TRP A 104 -16.48 -4.05 -14.37
CA TRP A 104 -17.83 -3.74 -13.89
C TRP A 104 -18.56 -4.84 -13.11
N MET A 105 -18.13 -5.02 -11.85
CA MET A 105 -19.04 -5.20 -10.71
C MET A 105 -18.25 -5.03 -9.41
N GLU A 106 -17.86 -3.80 -9.12
CA GLU A 106 -17.24 -3.48 -7.84
C GLU A 106 -18.15 -3.85 -6.68
N ALA A 107 -17.56 -4.53 -5.68
CA ALA A 107 -18.27 -5.06 -4.53
C ALA A 107 -19.07 -3.96 -3.82
N ARG A 108 -20.40 -4.10 -3.80
CA ARG A 108 -21.33 -3.24 -3.03
C ARG A 108 -21.13 -3.34 -1.51
N ILE A 109 -20.20 -4.17 -1.05
CA ILE A 109 -19.98 -4.54 0.34
C ILE A 109 -18.52 -4.31 0.66
N ALA A 110 -18.26 -3.71 1.82
CA ALA A 110 -16.91 -3.52 2.31
C ALA A 110 -16.16 -4.88 2.48
N PRO A 111 -14.93 -5.02 1.97
CA PRO A 111 -14.21 -6.31 1.97
C PRO A 111 -13.80 -6.74 3.39
N LEU A 112 -13.72 -5.79 4.33
CA LEU A 112 -13.38 -6.04 5.71
C LEU A 112 -14.40 -5.44 6.66
N ARG A 113 -14.71 -6.18 7.71
CA ARG A 113 -15.40 -5.63 8.86
C ARG A 113 -14.39 -4.92 9.77
N VAL A 114 -14.46 -3.60 9.83
CA VAL A 114 -13.50 -2.75 10.58
C VAL A 114 -13.30 -3.21 12.03
N ARG A 115 -14.37 -3.63 12.73
CA ARG A 115 -14.27 -4.07 14.12
C ARG A 115 -13.40 -5.32 14.27
N GLN A 116 -13.64 -6.33 13.45
CA GLN A 116 -12.88 -7.58 13.43
C GLN A 116 -11.41 -7.31 13.07
N ALA A 117 -11.17 -6.49 12.03
CA ALA A 117 -9.80 -6.13 11.65
C ALA A 117 -9.05 -5.40 12.80
N ARG A 118 -9.72 -4.55 13.59
CA ARG A 118 -9.12 -3.94 14.78
C ARG A 118 -8.76 -4.97 15.85
N GLN A 119 -9.63 -5.92 16.12
CA GLN A 119 -9.38 -7.00 17.08
C GLN A 119 -8.18 -7.84 16.62
N MET A 120 -8.16 -8.23 15.34
CA MET A 120 -7.04 -8.98 14.75
C MET A 120 -5.70 -8.24 14.93
N LEU A 121 -5.63 -6.98 14.52
CA LEU A 121 -4.39 -6.20 14.63
C LEU A 121 -3.93 -6.03 16.09
N ALA A 122 -4.89 -5.83 17.01
CA ALA A 122 -4.60 -5.73 18.44
C ALA A 122 -4.07 -7.06 19.01
N GLN A 123 -4.68 -8.17 18.62
CA GLN A 123 -4.30 -9.51 19.04
C GLN A 123 -2.89 -9.86 18.54
N VAL A 124 -2.57 -9.55 17.28
CA VAL A 124 -1.20 -9.72 16.74
C VAL A 124 -0.19 -8.96 17.60
N ILE A 125 -0.39 -7.64 17.80
CA ILE A 125 0.54 -6.82 18.59
C ILE A 125 0.67 -7.36 20.03
N TYR A 126 -0.43 -7.79 20.64
CA TYR A 126 -0.45 -8.34 21.99
C TYR A 126 0.33 -9.66 22.10
N GLU A 127 0.07 -10.61 21.20
CA GLU A 127 0.75 -11.91 21.19
C GLU A 127 2.25 -11.75 20.97
N GLU A 128 2.64 -10.94 19.98
CA GLU A 128 4.06 -10.71 19.70
C GLU A 128 4.75 -9.94 20.84
N ALA A 129 4.05 -9.04 21.53
CA ALA A 129 4.55 -8.39 22.73
C ALA A 129 4.78 -9.38 23.88
N ARG A 130 3.87 -10.34 24.07
CA ARG A 130 4.02 -11.43 25.04
C ARG A 130 5.22 -12.32 24.71
N ASP A 131 5.48 -12.51 23.42
CA ASP A 131 6.61 -13.29 22.90
C ASP A 131 7.94 -12.49 22.85
N GLY A 132 7.94 -11.25 23.34
CA GLY A 132 9.13 -10.43 23.56
C GLY A 132 9.37 -9.30 22.55
N ILE A 133 8.53 -9.18 21.52
CA ILE A 133 8.60 -8.10 20.51
C ILE A 133 7.80 -6.90 21.00
N VAL A 134 8.47 -6.00 21.74
CA VAL A 134 7.84 -4.83 22.35
C VAL A 134 7.33 -3.85 21.27
N PRO A 135 6.04 -3.49 21.26
CA PRO A 135 5.50 -2.59 20.25
C PRO A 135 6.10 -1.20 20.35
N SER A 136 6.59 -0.70 19.22
CA SER A 136 7.15 0.64 19.09
C SER A 136 6.30 1.47 18.13
N TYR A 137 6.25 2.78 18.39
CA TYR A 137 5.47 3.69 17.55
C TYR A 137 6.13 3.91 16.17
N GLY A 138 7.45 3.83 16.10
CA GLY A 138 8.28 4.21 14.96
C GLY A 138 8.41 5.71 14.74
N GLU A 139 9.32 6.10 13.85
CA GLU A 139 9.54 7.49 13.45
C GLU A 139 8.93 7.76 12.06
N PRO A 140 7.82 8.49 11.98
CA PRO A 140 7.21 8.77 10.69
C PRO A 140 8.09 9.65 9.82
N ILE A 141 8.15 9.34 8.52
CA ILE A 141 8.90 10.14 7.56
C ILE A 141 8.40 11.60 7.50
N ARG A 142 9.35 12.53 7.39
CA ARG A 142 9.13 13.96 7.26
C ARG A 142 10.02 14.53 6.17
N TRP A 143 9.69 15.74 5.73
CA TRP A 143 10.67 16.55 5.01
C TRP A 143 11.75 17.01 5.98
N SER A 144 13.01 16.76 5.63
CA SER A 144 14.20 17.20 6.32
C SER A 144 14.18 18.71 6.50
N ARG A 145 15.02 19.18 7.42
CA ARG A 145 15.16 20.62 7.65
C ARG A 145 15.76 21.32 6.45
N ASP A 146 16.70 20.67 5.75
CA ASP A 146 17.35 21.23 4.58
C ASP A 146 16.36 21.39 3.42
N PHE A 147 15.60 20.33 3.12
CA PHE A 147 14.57 20.36 2.10
C PHE A 147 13.56 21.48 2.33
N ARG A 148 13.04 21.62 3.56
CA ARG A 148 12.09 22.71 3.90
C ARG A 148 12.67 24.11 3.78
N ARG A 149 14.00 24.29 3.83
CA ARG A 149 14.64 25.59 3.56
C ARG A 149 14.66 25.90 2.07
N ARG A 150 14.90 24.89 1.23
CA ARG A 150 14.90 25.01 -0.24
C ARG A 150 13.48 25.16 -0.80
N HIS A 151 12.50 24.52 -0.16
CA HIS A 151 11.09 24.50 -0.54
C HIS A 151 10.21 25.04 0.60
N PRO A 152 10.07 26.37 0.74
CA PRO A 152 9.25 26.93 1.81
C PRO A 152 7.78 26.56 1.59
N LEU A 153 7.21 25.82 2.54
CA LEU A 153 5.82 25.30 2.56
C LEU A 153 5.55 24.19 1.52
N PRO A 154 6.13 22.99 1.67
CA PRO A 154 5.65 21.85 0.91
C PRO A 154 4.17 21.63 1.26
N LYS A 155 3.28 21.75 0.26
CA LYS A 155 1.83 21.72 0.45
C LYS A 155 1.32 20.33 0.91
N ALA A 156 2.14 19.30 0.74
CA ALA A 156 1.89 17.93 1.16
C ALA A 156 3.07 17.37 1.97
N THR A 157 2.81 16.39 2.84
CA THR A 157 3.88 15.68 3.55
C THR A 157 4.61 14.73 2.61
N ARG A 158 5.89 14.42 2.88
CA ARG A 158 6.69 13.48 2.08
C ARG A 158 5.97 12.14 1.93
N LEU A 159 5.41 11.64 3.03
CA LEU A 159 4.63 10.41 3.06
C LEU A 159 3.42 10.49 2.11
N LEU A 160 2.62 11.55 2.21
CA LEU A 160 1.44 11.73 1.37
C LEU A 160 1.81 11.73 -0.11
N LEU A 161 2.85 12.51 -0.48
CA LEU A 161 3.31 12.54 -1.87
C LEU A 161 3.68 11.14 -2.32
N THR A 162 4.57 10.49 -1.59
CA THR A 162 5.12 9.20 -2.01
C THR A 162 4.04 8.13 -2.19
N LEU A 163 3.11 8.04 -1.24
CA LEU A 163 1.95 7.14 -1.33
C LEU A 163 1.05 7.50 -2.51
N SER A 164 0.82 8.80 -2.75
CA SER A 164 0.00 9.30 -3.87
C SER A 164 0.45 8.83 -5.25
N TRP A 165 1.73 8.47 -5.38
CA TRP A 165 2.37 8.05 -6.62
C TRP A 165 2.59 6.54 -6.72
N GLY A 166 2.30 5.78 -5.65
CA GLY A 166 2.66 4.35 -5.59
C GLY A 166 4.16 4.11 -5.70
N ARG A 167 4.99 5.06 -5.23
CA ARG A 167 6.46 5.06 -5.39
C ARG A 167 7.20 4.94 -4.06
N SER A 168 6.51 4.56 -2.99
CA SER A 168 7.09 4.35 -1.66
C SER A 168 8.14 3.25 -1.64
N SER A 169 7.92 2.16 -2.39
CA SER A 169 8.91 1.11 -2.58
C SER A 169 10.23 1.60 -3.20
N TYR A 170 10.23 2.77 -3.84
CA TYR A 170 11.42 3.38 -4.45
C TYR A 170 12.08 4.41 -3.54
N THR A 171 11.33 5.29 -2.87
CA THR A 171 11.91 6.44 -2.13
C THR A 171 11.74 6.38 -0.61
N LEU A 172 11.15 5.28 -0.10
CA LEU A 172 10.91 4.99 1.31
C LEU A 172 11.12 3.50 1.61
N ARG A 173 12.15 2.89 1.04
CA ARG A 173 12.47 1.47 1.29
C ARG A 173 12.85 1.26 2.74
N THR A 174 12.31 0.22 3.36
CA THR A 174 12.48 -0.04 4.79
C THR A 174 13.69 -0.89 5.14
N ASP A 175 14.29 -1.59 4.17
CA ASP A 175 15.31 -2.66 4.33
C ASP A 175 14.78 -4.00 4.87
N ARG A 176 13.45 -4.10 5.06
CA ARG A 176 12.77 -5.28 5.58
C ARG A 176 11.90 -6.00 4.56
N GLU A 177 11.78 -5.44 3.36
CA GLU A 177 10.93 -5.99 2.32
C GLU A 177 11.41 -7.35 1.84
N GLU A 178 12.72 -7.57 1.71
CA GLU A 178 13.30 -8.85 1.34
C GLU A 178 12.93 -9.96 2.33
N ILE A 179 12.97 -9.66 3.63
CA ILE A 179 12.59 -10.61 4.69
C ILE A 179 11.11 -11.01 4.53
N LEU A 180 10.25 -10.03 4.22
CA LEU A 180 8.84 -10.27 4.01
C LEU A 180 8.59 -11.06 2.71
N ILE A 181 9.29 -10.73 1.64
CA ILE A 181 9.20 -11.41 0.34
C ILE A 181 9.67 -12.86 0.44
N ASP A 182 10.83 -13.11 1.05
CA ASP A 182 11.34 -14.47 1.27
C ASP A 182 10.33 -15.32 2.04
N TRP A 183 9.70 -14.75 3.07
CA TRP A 183 8.63 -15.42 3.81
C TRP A 183 7.40 -15.70 2.94
N LEU A 184 6.98 -14.74 2.11
CA LEU A 184 5.84 -14.88 1.19
C LEU A 184 6.11 -15.98 0.15
N LEU A 185 7.30 -16.01 -0.45
CA LEU A 185 7.69 -17.01 -1.45
C LEU A 185 7.82 -18.42 -0.85
N ALA A 186 8.16 -18.52 0.45
CA ALA A 186 8.06 -19.77 1.20
C ALA A 186 6.62 -20.19 1.54
N ARG A 187 5.62 -19.37 1.15
CA ARG A 187 4.18 -19.63 1.07
C ARG A 187 3.83 -20.95 0.38
N SER A 188 2.63 -21.46 0.62
CA SER A 188 1.86 -22.12 -0.43
C SER A 188 1.10 -21.04 -1.23
N ASP A 189 0.71 -21.35 -2.46
CA ASP A 189 -0.11 -20.44 -3.24
C ASP A 189 -1.46 -20.23 -2.54
N HIS A 190 -2.04 -19.03 -2.68
CA HIS A 190 -3.34 -18.68 -2.10
C HIS A 190 -3.48 -18.91 -0.58
N SER A 191 -2.41 -18.75 0.22
CA SER A 191 -2.48 -19.05 1.66
C SER A 191 -2.23 -17.87 2.60
N VAL A 192 -1.80 -16.72 2.11
CA VAL A 192 -1.45 -15.58 2.97
C VAL A 192 -2.70 -14.80 3.36
N THR A 193 -2.95 -14.69 4.65
CA THR A 193 -4.04 -13.88 5.22
C THR A 193 -3.54 -12.48 5.62
N LEU A 194 -4.49 -11.54 5.85
CA LEU A 194 -4.13 -10.17 6.23
C LEU A 194 -3.41 -10.15 7.58
N GLU A 195 -3.85 -11.03 8.49
CA GLU A 195 -3.21 -11.26 9.79
C GLU A 195 -1.78 -11.75 9.60
N ALA A 196 -1.56 -12.78 8.79
CA ALA A 196 -0.24 -13.35 8.58
C ALA A 196 0.72 -12.35 7.91
N LEU A 197 0.23 -11.58 6.93
CA LEU A 197 0.99 -10.51 6.28
C LEU A 197 1.40 -9.43 7.29
N PHE A 198 0.45 -8.90 8.07
CA PHE A 198 0.76 -7.88 9.07
C PHE A 198 1.69 -8.40 10.17
N ARG A 199 1.43 -9.60 10.70
CA ARG A 199 2.27 -10.24 11.73
C ARG A 199 3.70 -10.44 11.22
N GLN A 200 3.87 -10.91 10.00
CA GLN A 200 5.21 -11.12 9.44
C GLN A 200 5.94 -9.78 9.23
N ALA A 201 5.28 -8.77 8.68
CA ALA A 201 5.86 -7.44 8.55
C ALA A 201 6.25 -6.85 9.92
N TYR A 202 5.38 -7.01 10.92
CA TYR A 202 5.63 -6.56 12.30
C TYR A 202 6.84 -7.25 12.93
N ARG A 203 7.00 -8.57 12.71
CA ARG A 203 8.19 -9.33 13.14
C ARG A 203 9.45 -8.87 12.41
N ALA A 204 9.39 -8.68 11.09
CA ALA A 204 10.53 -8.23 10.29
C ALA A 204 11.04 -6.85 10.73
N CYS A 205 10.14 -6.00 11.23
CA CYS A 205 10.44 -4.66 11.73
C CYS A 205 10.64 -4.58 13.26
N ASP A 206 10.87 -5.71 13.94
CA ASP A 206 11.19 -5.76 15.37
C ASP A 206 10.17 -5.01 16.27
N GLY A 207 8.90 -5.02 15.86
CA GLY A 207 7.80 -4.37 16.58
C GLY A 207 7.56 -2.89 16.27
N ASP A 208 8.31 -2.30 15.34
CA ASP A 208 8.01 -0.96 14.82
C ASP A 208 6.77 -1.00 13.92
N VAL A 209 5.66 -0.46 14.43
CA VAL A 209 4.37 -0.48 13.72
C VAL A 209 4.38 0.46 12.51
N TYR A 210 5.10 1.57 12.55
CA TYR A 210 5.20 2.46 11.39
C TYR A 210 5.93 1.76 10.25
N LEU A 211 7.11 1.20 10.56
CA LEU A 211 7.95 0.52 9.59
C LEU A 211 7.28 -0.75 9.06
N ALA A 212 6.56 -1.50 9.90
CA ALA A 212 5.82 -2.68 9.47
C ALA A 212 4.72 -2.35 8.46
N LEU A 213 3.97 -1.26 8.69
CA LEU A 213 2.95 -0.80 7.75
C LEU A 213 3.57 -0.34 6.42
N LEU A 214 4.70 0.38 6.47
CA LEU A 214 5.43 0.82 5.28
C LEU A 214 6.04 -0.35 4.52
N THR A 215 6.61 -1.34 5.21
CA THR A 215 7.17 -2.57 4.60
C THR A 215 6.09 -3.34 3.84
N ALA A 216 4.94 -3.56 4.48
CA ALA A 216 3.81 -4.22 3.84
C ALA A 216 3.28 -3.42 2.65
N GLU A 217 3.15 -2.10 2.79
CA GLU A 217 2.73 -1.22 1.70
C GLU A 217 3.71 -1.27 0.52
N ASN A 218 5.02 -1.15 0.76
CA ASN A 218 6.07 -1.21 -0.27
C ASN A 218 6.04 -2.53 -1.05
N VAL A 219 5.89 -3.67 -0.36
CA VAL A 219 5.77 -4.99 -1.01
C VAL A 219 4.51 -5.07 -1.87
N LEU A 220 3.39 -4.51 -1.39
CA LEU A 220 2.12 -4.50 -2.12
C LEU A 220 2.06 -3.46 -3.25
N SER A 221 2.82 -2.37 -3.20
CA SER A 221 2.79 -1.32 -4.24
C SER A 221 3.86 -1.47 -5.30
N ARG A 222 4.87 -2.34 -5.09
CA ARG A 222 6.02 -2.53 -5.99
C ARG A 222 5.63 -2.75 -7.45
N TYR A 223 4.67 -3.63 -7.70
CA TYR A 223 4.23 -4.06 -9.03
C TYR A 223 2.94 -3.36 -9.48
N LEU A 224 2.67 -2.15 -8.95
CA LEU A 224 1.46 -1.39 -9.27
C LEU A 224 1.28 -1.17 -10.78
N PHE A 225 2.35 -0.83 -11.48
CA PHE A 225 2.35 -0.50 -12.91
C PHE A 225 2.81 -1.67 -13.79
N ASP A 226 3.01 -2.87 -13.23
CA ASP A 226 3.37 -4.03 -14.04
C ASP A 226 2.10 -4.55 -14.75
N PRO A 227 2.10 -4.63 -16.10
CA PRO A 227 0.94 -5.04 -16.88
C PRO A 227 0.59 -6.53 -16.73
N ASP A 228 1.55 -7.35 -16.28
CA ASP A 228 1.44 -8.79 -16.06
C ASP A 228 1.51 -9.12 -14.55
N ARG A 229 1.26 -8.14 -13.66
CA ARG A 229 1.43 -8.30 -12.19
C ARG A 229 0.73 -9.53 -11.62
N GLU A 230 -0.40 -9.92 -12.19
CA GLU A 230 -1.18 -11.07 -11.76
C GLU A 230 -0.44 -12.41 -11.97
N ARG A 231 0.57 -12.44 -12.86
CA ARG A 231 1.42 -13.61 -13.13
C ARG A 231 2.65 -13.67 -12.23
N ILE A 232 2.89 -12.64 -11.41
CA ILE A 232 4.02 -12.60 -10.49
C ILE A 232 3.80 -13.60 -9.36
N GLU A 233 4.80 -14.46 -9.12
CA GLU A 233 4.71 -15.52 -8.12
C GLU A 233 4.31 -15.01 -6.73
N LEU A 234 4.85 -13.87 -6.32
CA LEU A 234 4.54 -13.23 -5.04
C LEU A 234 3.05 -12.93 -4.89
N ILE A 235 2.41 -12.44 -5.96
CA ILE A 235 1.01 -12.00 -5.95
C ILE A 235 0.07 -13.20 -5.79
N LEU A 236 0.40 -14.36 -6.35
CA LEU A 236 -0.37 -15.59 -6.19
C LEU A 236 -0.50 -16.03 -4.73
N ARG A 237 0.50 -15.72 -3.89
CA ARG A 237 0.49 -16.05 -2.45
C ARG A 237 -0.57 -15.23 -1.69
N LEU A 238 -0.79 -14.01 -2.15
CA LEU A 238 -1.65 -12.98 -1.57
C LEU A 238 -3.09 -13.04 -2.09
N HIS A 239 -3.42 -13.99 -2.96
CA HIS A 239 -4.76 -14.15 -3.52
C HIS A 239 -5.93 -14.21 -2.51
N PRO A 240 -5.81 -14.72 -1.28
CA PRO A 240 -6.94 -14.67 -0.32
C PRO A 240 -7.29 -13.25 0.11
N LEU A 241 -6.36 -12.31 -0.09
CA LEU A 241 -6.60 -10.89 0.08
C LEU A 241 -7.35 -10.38 -1.15
N ILE A 242 -7.03 -10.84 -2.35
CA ILE A 242 -7.70 -10.44 -3.59
C ILE A 242 -9.22 -10.62 -3.49
N HIS A 243 -9.96 -9.51 -3.53
CA HIS A 243 -11.42 -9.52 -3.48
C HIS A 243 -11.97 -9.43 -4.89
N THR A 244 -12.04 -10.57 -5.56
CA THR A 244 -12.78 -10.74 -6.81
C THR A 244 -14.20 -11.18 -6.48
N TRP A 245 -15.13 -10.23 -6.38
CA TRP A 245 -16.54 -10.61 -6.36
C TRP A 245 -16.93 -11.04 -7.78
N GLU A 246 -17.36 -12.29 -7.97
CA GLU A 246 -17.73 -12.84 -9.30
C GLU A 246 -16.63 -12.67 -10.36
N ASP A 247 -15.37 -12.89 -9.95
CA ASP A 247 -14.16 -12.74 -10.76
C ASP A 247 -13.88 -11.29 -11.21
N ARG A 248 -14.71 -10.30 -10.85
CA ARG A 248 -14.65 -8.90 -11.31
C ARG A 248 -14.17 -7.97 -10.21
N GLY A 249 -13.04 -7.30 -10.40
CA GLY A 249 -12.53 -6.28 -9.47
C GLY A 249 -11.03 -6.07 -9.59
N ASP A 250 -10.53 -4.94 -9.10
CA ASP A 250 -9.10 -4.73 -8.96
C ASP A 250 -8.54 -5.78 -8.01
N GLN A 251 -7.74 -6.68 -8.59
CA GLN A 251 -7.29 -7.86 -7.88
C GLN A 251 -6.34 -7.49 -6.75
N PHE A 252 -5.55 -6.42 -6.90
CA PHE A 252 -4.42 -6.18 -6.01
C PHE A 252 -4.38 -4.79 -5.40
N GLY A 253 -4.87 -3.76 -6.09
CA GLY A 253 -4.66 -2.39 -5.66
C GLY A 253 -5.37 -2.02 -4.35
N ALA A 254 -6.52 -2.63 -4.10
CA ALA A 254 -7.24 -2.51 -2.83
C ALA A 254 -6.37 -2.74 -1.56
N TRP A 255 -5.29 -3.52 -1.62
CA TRP A 255 -4.49 -3.82 -0.42
C TRP A 255 -3.37 -2.83 -0.15
N TYR A 256 -2.64 -2.36 -1.17
CA TYR A 256 -1.68 -1.28 -0.93
C TYR A 256 -2.40 0.00 -0.51
N HIS A 257 -3.60 0.28 -1.04
CA HIS A 257 -4.46 1.38 -0.58
C HIS A 257 -4.82 1.22 0.90
N LEU A 258 -5.18 0.01 1.34
CA LEU A 258 -5.46 -0.26 2.75
C LEU A 258 -4.25 0.08 3.63
N PHE A 259 -3.08 -0.47 3.32
CA PHE A 259 -1.86 -0.27 4.10
C PHE A 259 -1.33 1.16 4.01
N GLY A 260 -1.36 1.79 2.84
CA GLY A 260 -1.00 3.19 2.64
C GLY A 260 -1.88 4.14 3.44
N MET A 261 -3.20 3.95 3.43
CA MET A 261 -4.13 4.75 4.24
C MET A 261 -4.02 4.47 5.74
N MET A 262 -3.76 3.22 6.13
CA MET A 262 -3.41 2.86 7.51
C MET A 262 -2.15 3.60 7.95
N LEU A 263 -1.08 3.52 7.17
CA LEU A 263 0.22 4.15 7.40
C LEU A 263 0.10 5.66 7.52
N TYR A 264 -0.53 6.31 6.52
CA TYR A 264 -0.70 7.76 6.51
C TYR A 264 -1.50 8.24 7.73
N THR A 265 -2.61 7.58 8.04
CA THR A 265 -3.44 7.94 9.19
C THR A 265 -2.76 7.63 10.51
N TYR A 266 -1.98 6.55 10.56
CA TYR A 266 -1.16 6.21 11.70
C TYR A 266 -0.13 7.31 11.98
N ALA A 267 0.59 7.77 10.94
CA ALA A 267 1.62 8.80 11.01
C ALA A 267 1.07 10.21 11.31
N GLU A 268 0.09 10.68 10.54
CA GLU A 268 -0.41 12.06 10.59
C GLU A 268 -1.61 12.25 11.54
N GLY A 269 -2.27 11.16 11.91
CA GLY A 269 -3.45 11.15 12.77
C GLY A 269 -4.78 11.13 12.01
N GLY A 270 -5.85 10.87 12.77
CA GLY A 270 -7.18 10.55 12.24
C GLY A 270 -7.89 11.66 11.46
N LEU A 271 -7.52 12.94 11.66
CA LEU A 271 -8.10 14.03 10.86
C LEU A 271 -7.48 14.08 9.46
N ALA A 272 -6.14 14.08 9.40
CA ALA A 272 -5.41 14.07 8.13
C ALA A 272 -5.78 12.85 7.28
N GLY A 273 -5.83 11.66 7.89
CA GLY A 273 -6.26 10.44 7.20
C GLY A 273 -7.67 10.51 6.62
N ARG A 274 -8.63 11.07 7.34
CA ARG A 274 -10.00 11.24 6.83
C ARG A 274 -10.07 12.24 5.67
N VAL A 275 -9.29 13.31 5.73
CA VAL A 275 -9.21 14.30 4.65
C VAL A 275 -8.61 13.65 3.40
N ALA A 276 -7.52 12.91 3.53
CA ALA A 276 -6.89 12.19 2.42
C ALA A 276 -7.85 11.18 1.77
N ALA A 277 -8.50 10.33 2.58
CA ALA A 277 -9.49 9.36 2.08
C ALA A 277 -10.64 10.05 1.35
N SER A 278 -11.12 11.19 1.86
CA SER A 278 -12.23 11.93 1.23
C SER A 278 -11.81 12.60 -0.07
N ALA A 279 -10.59 13.15 -0.13
CA ALA A 279 -10.03 13.74 -1.34
C ALA A 279 -9.81 12.68 -2.43
N GLU A 280 -9.36 11.49 -2.02
CA GLU A 280 -9.19 10.34 -2.90
C GLU A 280 -10.53 9.84 -3.47
N SER A 281 -11.54 9.63 -2.62
CA SER A 281 -12.91 9.25 -3.03
C SER A 281 -13.54 10.26 -3.99
N PHE A 282 -13.43 11.55 -3.67
CA PHE A 282 -13.90 12.58 -4.59
C PHE A 282 -13.17 12.49 -5.93
N GLY A 283 -11.92 12.03 -5.89
CA GLY A 283 -11.07 12.09 -7.03
C GLY A 283 -11.30 11.05 -8.10
N SER A 284 -11.43 9.80 -7.68
CA SER A 284 -11.85 8.69 -8.55
C SER A 284 -13.18 8.98 -9.23
N HIS A 285 -14.16 9.51 -8.49
CA HIS A 285 -15.47 9.88 -9.04
C HIS A 285 -15.42 10.92 -10.17
N VAL A 286 -14.40 11.77 -10.24
CA VAL A 286 -14.29 12.80 -11.28
C VAL A 286 -13.37 12.35 -12.43
N SER A 287 -12.34 11.54 -12.16
CA SER A 287 -11.42 11.06 -13.19
C SER A 287 -11.95 9.88 -13.98
N ASN A 288 -12.88 9.12 -13.40
CA ASN A 288 -13.36 7.91 -14.04
C ASN A 288 -14.45 8.23 -15.08
N PRO A 289 -14.49 7.49 -16.20
CA PRO A 289 -15.53 7.65 -17.21
C PRO A 289 -16.95 7.67 -16.60
N PRO A 290 -17.88 8.50 -17.10
CA PRO A 290 -19.24 8.57 -16.57
C PRO A 290 -19.89 7.18 -16.47
N GLY A 291 -20.21 6.78 -15.23
CA GLY A 291 -20.77 5.46 -14.92
C GLY A 291 -19.84 4.61 -14.06
N MET A 292 -18.51 4.74 -14.20
CA MET A 292 -17.49 3.97 -13.46
C MET A 292 -17.48 4.45 -12.01
N ILE A 293 -17.92 3.64 -11.05
CA ILE A 293 -17.91 4.02 -9.64
C ILE A 293 -16.98 3.09 -8.86
N GLU A 294 -15.86 3.67 -8.39
CA GLU A 294 -14.83 3.05 -7.54
C GLU A 294 -15.26 2.89 -6.07
N HIS A 295 -16.36 2.16 -5.83
CA HIS A 295 -16.85 1.83 -4.49
C HIS A 295 -15.86 1.03 -3.63
N GLN A 296 -15.05 0.15 -4.24
CA GLN A 296 -14.17 -0.74 -3.48
C GLN A 296 -12.96 0.01 -2.90
N GLU A 297 -12.28 0.84 -3.70
CA GLU A 297 -11.20 1.73 -3.26
C GLU A 297 -11.68 2.65 -2.14
N ASP A 298 -12.87 3.24 -2.31
CA ASP A 298 -13.55 4.06 -1.30
C ASP A 298 -13.73 3.36 0.04
N HIS A 299 -14.23 2.12 0.01
CA HIS A 299 -14.43 1.32 1.22
C HIS A 299 -13.10 1.04 1.90
N ILE A 300 -12.10 0.61 1.13
CA ILE A 300 -10.77 0.26 1.61
C ILE A 300 -10.05 1.47 2.23
N ASN A 301 -10.09 2.64 1.60
CA ASN A 301 -9.43 3.84 2.11
C ASN A 301 -10.05 4.28 3.43
N ARG A 302 -11.39 4.21 3.55
CA ARG A 302 -12.09 4.49 4.81
C ARG A 302 -11.77 3.47 5.90
N ILE A 303 -11.70 2.18 5.55
CA ILE A 303 -11.28 1.12 6.48
C ILE A 303 -9.85 1.40 6.93
N GLY A 304 -8.92 1.64 6.00
CA GLY A 304 -7.52 1.89 6.27
C GLY A 304 -7.33 3.09 7.20
N ALA A 305 -8.01 4.20 6.94
CA ALA A 305 -7.99 5.35 7.85
C ALA A 305 -8.53 5.01 9.26
N ALA A 306 -9.61 4.23 9.33
CA ALA A 306 -10.20 3.80 10.60
C ALA A 306 -9.29 2.84 11.40
N LEU A 307 -8.49 2.01 10.70
CA LEU A 307 -7.53 1.07 11.29
C LEU A 307 -6.24 1.80 11.70
N GLY A 308 -5.68 2.67 10.85
CA GLY A 308 -4.50 3.47 11.18
C GLY A 308 -4.72 4.37 12.41
N GLY A 309 -5.88 5.04 12.49
CA GLY A 309 -6.25 5.82 13.67
C GLY A 309 -6.52 4.99 14.93
N PHE A 310 -6.89 3.72 14.77
CA PHE A 310 -6.97 2.77 15.87
C PHE A 310 -5.57 2.38 16.35
N LEU A 311 -4.71 1.85 15.46
CA LEU A 311 -3.33 1.46 15.75
C LEU A 311 -2.55 2.58 16.43
N ARG A 312 -2.66 3.81 15.92
CA ARG A 312 -1.98 4.98 16.51
C ARG A 312 -2.33 5.15 17.98
N ARG A 313 -3.61 5.03 18.34
CA ARG A 313 -4.04 5.15 19.74
C ARG A 313 -3.61 3.93 20.54
N PHE A 314 -3.79 2.74 19.99
CA PHE A 314 -3.46 1.48 20.63
C PHE A 314 -1.98 1.42 21.06
N VAL A 315 -1.07 1.78 20.15
CA VAL A 315 0.37 1.78 20.38
C VAL A 315 0.80 2.94 21.28
N ARG A 316 0.41 4.18 20.98
CA ARG A 316 0.84 5.36 21.78
C ARG A 316 0.35 5.35 23.23
N GLN A 317 -0.81 4.76 23.47
CA GLN A 317 -1.39 4.63 24.81
C GLN A 317 -1.01 3.29 25.46
N GLN A 318 -0.16 2.48 24.83
CA GLN A 318 0.28 1.17 25.32
C GLN A 318 -0.89 0.24 25.70
N ARG A 319 -2.01 0.34 24.98
CA ARG A 319 -3.24 -0.42 25.28
C ARG A 319 -3.08 -1.93 25.09
N TRP A 320 -1.99 -2.36 24.47
CA TRP A 320 -1.58 -3.76 24.41
C TRP A 320 -1.25 -4.34 25.79
N LEU A 321 -0.82 -3.52 26.77
CA LEU A 321 -0.61 -3.96 28.16
C LEU A 321 -1.92 -4.35 28.88
N GLU A 322 -3.02 -3.73 28.47
CA GLU A 322 -4.37 -3.97 29.00
C GLU A 322 -5.15 -4.98 28.16
N HIS A 323 -4.57 -5.44 27.05
CA HIS A 323 -5.22 -6.39 26.16
C HIS A 323 -5.18 -7.79 26.76
N THR A 324 -6.16 -8.59 26.40
CA THR A 324 -6.30 -9.98 26.84
C THR A 324 -6.48 -10.85 25.61
N ASP A 325 -6.07 -12.12 25.71
CA ASP A 325 -6.22 -13.09 24.63
C ASP A 325 -7.68 -13.13 24.15
N ASP A 326 -7.88 -12.84 22.86
CA ASP A 326 -9.13 -13.04 22.14
C ASP A 326 -8.87 -14.02 20.97
N PRO A 327 -8.96 -15.35 21.20
CA PRO A 327 -8.76 -16.34 20.14
C PRO A 327 -9.75 -16.19 18.98
N GLY A 328 -10.89 -15.50 19.21
CA GLY A 328 -11.87 -15.17 18.18
C GLY A 328 -11.44 -14.04 17.25
N ALA A 329 -10.44 -13.24 17.65
CA ALA A 329 -9.94 -12.09 16.90
C ALA A 329 -9.15 -12.46 15.65
N LEU A 330 -8.47 -13.61 15.65
CA LEU A 330 -7.64 -14.08 14.54
C LEU A 330 -8.46 -14.64 13.37
N TRP A 331 -9.73 -14.97 13.62
CA TRP A 331 -10.67 -15.35 12.58
C TRP A 331 -11.22 -14.10 11.89
N LEU A 332 -10.40 -13.49 11.04
CA LEU A 332 -10.87 -12.51 10.08
C LEU A 332 -11.72 -13.24 9.02
N TYR A 333 -13.01 -13.36 9.30
CA TYR A 333 -13.99 -13.66 8.26
C TYR A 333 -14.06 -12.45 7.33
N SER A 334 -13.26 -12.44 6.26
CA SER A 334 -13.63 -11.65 5.09
C SER A 334 -14.98 -12.20 4.62
N TYR A 335 -15.88 -11.35 4.13
CA TYR A 335 -17.16 -11.82 3.57
C TYR A 335 -16.97 -12.80 2.38
N ALA A 336 -15.73 -13.06 1.94
CA ALA A 336 -15.34 -13.93 0.85
C ALA A 336 -14.88 -15.34 1.28
N THR A 337 -14.87 -15.67 2.58
CA THR A 337 -14.71 -17.06 3.02
C THR A 337 -16.07 -17.63 3.40
N PRO A 338 -16.55 -18.74 2.79
CA PRO A 338 -17.76 -19.41 3.23
C PRO A 338 -17.63 -19.72 4.72
N ASN A 339 -18.69 -19.45 5.47
CA ASN A 339 -18.78 -19.83 6.86
C ASN A 339 -18.57 -21.35 6.96
N PRO A 340 -17.51 -21.87 7.62
CA PRO A 340 -17.38 -23.32 7.83
C PRO A 340 -18.48 -23.86 8.75
N PHE A 341 -19.31 -22.99 9.33
CA PHE A 341 -20.50 -23.31 10.12
C PHE A 341 -21.82 -23.05 9.37
N GLU A 342 -21.83 -23.07 8.02
CA GLU A 342 -23.10 -23.35 7.34
C GLU A 342 -23.65 -24.70 7.85
N PRO A 343 -24.88 -24.75 8.37
CA PRO A 343 -25.46 -25.97 8.90
C PRO A 343 -25.59 -26.99 7.76
N GLY A 344 -24.65 -27.92 7.67
CA GLY A 344 -24.65 -28.98 6.65
C GLY A 344 -23.28 -29.40 6.12
N GLN A 345 -22.21 -28.65 6.35
CA GLN A 345 -20.86 -29.09 5.96
C GLN A 345 -20.09 -29.75 7.11
N PRO A 346 -19.38 -30.87 6.86
CA PRO A 346 -18.62 -31.57 7.90
C PRO A 346 -17.47 -30.68 8.39
N THR A 347 -17.43 -30.46 9.69
CA THR A 347 -16.35 -29.76 10.37
C THR A 347 -15.02 -30.44 10.07
N PRO A 348 -14.00 -29.74 9.53
CA PRO A 348 -12.67 -30.32 9.44
C PRO A 348 -12.18 -30.52 10.88
N ILE A 349 -12.02 -31.79 11.26
CA ILE A 349 -11.42 -32.16 12.54
C ILE A 349 -9.95 -31.78 12.45
N LEU A 350 -9.61 -30.59 12.92
CA LEU A 350 -8.23 -30.23 13.24
C LEU A 350 -7.79 -31.09 14.42
N ARG A 351 -7.07 -32.18 14.12
CA ARG A 351 -6.20 -32.81 15.11
C ARG A 351 -5.05 -31.85 15.35
N LEU A 352 -5.06 -31.22 16.52
CA LEU A 352 -3.87 -30.57 17.06
C LEU A 352 -2.80 -31.64 17.34
N PRO A 353 -1.50 -31.35 17.14
CA PRO A 353 -0.42 -32.18 17.67
C PRO A 353 -0.42 -32.24 19.21
#